data_AF-A0A1G7CU86-F1
#
_entry.id   AF-A0A1G7CU86-F1
#
_cell.length_a   1.000
_cell.length_b   1.000
_cell.length_c   1.000
_cell.angle_alpha   90.00
_cell.angle_beta   90.00
_cell.angle_gamma   90.00
#
_symmetry.space_group_name_H-M   'P 1'
#
loop_
_entity.id
_entity.type
_entity.pdbx_description
1 polymer ?
#
loop_
_entity_poly.entity_id
_entity_poly.type
_entity_poly.pdbx_seq_one_letter_code
_entity_poly.pdbx_strand_id
1 'polypeptide(L)'
;MTTRFTKKVRCALCRHRSPQRWVASTQVSGPPDLDLRPAKNARSMLRFSVQVCPSCGYSALDIARADDRARAAVRTEAFQALRTGPLGDTLAGRLLRAALIVRHQGDLGLAGELTLGAAWAADDDGDSDQARTCRNEAVELMSAALETLDPGAEEAEHTATRLTDVLRRAGRFDEAVGLADRLLACDPDPTLKAVLAFERHRAVASDVAADRPGHAAAPAHHARNPWISRRRCARRKDGRSDPAVHAEPSLHEETLPERRQQPVHLRGQHGFIPARERQQSRRGRQVAPALRPRTAW
;
A
#
# COMPACT_ATOMS: atom_id res chain seq x y z
N MET A 1 16.92 0.68 17.75
CA MET A 1 17.15 2.14 17.57
C MET A 1 16.39 2.64 16.34
N THR A 2 15.86 3.86 16.35
CA THR A 2 15.17 4.47 15.20
C THR A 2 15.91 5.73 14.77
N THR A 3 16.33 5.78 13.51
CA THR A 3 16.98 6.95 12.93
C THR A 3 15.95 7.77 12.17
N ARG A 4 15.82 9.05 12.55
CA ARG A 4 14.93 10.02 11.88
C ARG A 4 15.76 11.19 11.40
N PHE A 5 15.34 11.79 10.30
CA PHE A 5 15.92 13.05 9.83
C PHE A 5 14.82 14.02 9.42
N THR A 6 15.16 15.30 9.42
CA THR A 6 14.25 16.37 9.02
C THR A 6 14.82 17.06 7.79
N LYS A 7 13.98 17.27 6.78
CA LYS A 7 14.34 18.01 5.56
C LYS A 7 13.32 19.11 5.32
N LYS A 8 13.77 20.30 4.91
CA LYS A 8 12.87 21.35 4.43
C LYS A 8 12.35 20.96 3.04
N VAL A 9 11.04 20.83 2.91
CA VAL A 9 10.36 20.48 1.66
C VAL A 9 9.49 21.65 1.23
N ARG A 10 9.49 21.96 -0.07
CA ARG A 10 8.66 23.01 -0.68
C ARG A 10 7.37 22.37 -1.20
N CYS A 11 6.22 22.80 -0.69
CA CYS A 11 4.92 22.30 -1.13
C CYS A 11 4.71 22.56 -2.64
N ALA A 12 4.24 21.54 -3.37
CA ALA A 12 3.91 21.66 -4.79
C ALA A 12 2.71 22.60 -5.05
N LEU A 13 1.76 22.66 -4.11
CA LEU A 13 0.52 23.41 -4.28
C LEU A 13 0.63 24.90 -3.94
N CYS A 14 1.17 25.23 -2.76
CA CYS A 14 1.22 26.61 -2.24
C CYS A 14 2.65 27.18 -2.13
N ARG A 15 3.68 26.40 -2.49
CA ARG A 15 5.11 26.79 -2.42
C ARG A 15 5.67 27.10 -1.02
N HIS A 16 4.87 26.98 0.03
CA HIS A 16 5.36 27.09 1.41
C HIS A 16 6.43 26.04 1.70
N ARG A 17 7.53 26.45 2.36
CA ARG A 17 8.62 25.56 2.76
C ARG A 17 8.48 25.19 4.22
N SER A 18 8.39 23.90 4.52
CA SER A 18 8.20 23.40 5.89
C SER A 18 9.12 22.23 6.19
N PRO A 19 9.53 22.03 7.45
CA PRO A 19 10.27 20.85 7.86
C PRO A 19 9.38 19.61 7.81
N GLN A 20 9.84 18.57 7.11
CA GLN A 20 9.18 17.27 7.03
C GLN A 20 10.09 16.22 7.64
N ARG A 21 9.54 15.31 8.45
CA ARG A 21 10.27 14.26 9.15
C ARG A 21 10.17 12.94 8.39
N TRP A 22 11.29 12.26 8.29
CA TRP A 22 11.44 10.97 7.62
C TRP A 22 12.04 9.95 8.59
N VAL A 23 11.67 8.69 8.38
CA VAL A 23 12.31 7.55 9.05
C VAL A 23 13.36 7.01 8.10
N ALA A 24 14.64 7.07 8.48
CA ALA A 24 15.72 6.47 7.71
C ALA A 24 15.83 4.97 8.01
N SER A 25 15.66 4.60 9.28
CA SER A 25 15.62 3.21 9.71
C SER A 25 14.86 3.08 11.03
N THR A 26 14.24 1.94 11.23
CA THR A 26 13.66 1.57 12.51
C THR A 26 13.92 0.10 12.76
N GLN A 27 14.23 -0.24 14.00
CA GLN A 27 14.25 -1.63 14.41
C GLN A 27 12.80 -2.08 14.64
N VAL A 28 12.36 -3.11 13.94
CA VAL A 28 11.05 -3.74 14.15
C VAL A 28 11.26 -4.96 15.04
N SER A 29 10.38 -5.15 16.02
CA SER A 29 10.41 -6.32 16.91
C SER A 29 9.00 -6.90 16.99
N GLY A 30 8.90 -8.19 16.73
CA GLY A 30 7.64 -8.91 16.58
C GLY A 30 7.05 -8.82 15.16
N PRO A 31 6.14 -9.74 14.82
CA PRO A 31 5.44 -9.71 13.55
C PRO A 31 4.45 -8.54 13.49
N PRO A 32 4.09 -8.05 12.29
CA PRO A 32 2.93 -7.17 12.12
C PRO A 32 1.63 -7.92 12.44
N ASP A 33 0.52 -7.18 12.53
CA ASP A 33 -0.82 -7.78 12.58
C ASP A 33 -1.21 -8.31 11.17
N LEU A 34 -2.32 -9.06 11.06
CA LEU A 34 -2.72 -9.72 9.80
C LEU A 34 -3.13 -8.74 8.67
N ASP A 35 -3.63 -7.54 9.01
CA ASP A 35 -3.83 -6.41 8.10
C ASP A 35 -2.53 -5.72 7.66
N LEU A 36 -1.37 -6.19 8.15
CA LEU A 36 -0.04 -5.60 8.02
C LEU A 36 0.18 -4.32 8.83
N ARG A 37 -0.65 -4.07 9.85
CA ARG A 37 -0.35 -3.01 10.83
C ARG A 37 1.02 -3.29 11.46
N PRO A 38 1.92 -2.29 11.50
CA PRO A 38 3.25 -2.49 12.05
C PRO A 38 3.20 -2.98 13.51
N ALA A 39 4.23 -3.74 13.91
CA ALA A 39 4.41 -4.15 15.30
C ALA A 39 4.54 -2.95 16.24
N LYS A 40 4.21 -3.11 17.53
CA LYS A 40 4.07 -2.03 18.52
C LYS A 40 5.21 -1.01 18.52
N ASN A 41 6.47 -1.46 18.42
CA ASN A 41 7.63 -0.57 18.44
C ASN A 41 7.80 0.24 17.13
N ALA A 42 7.21 -0.22 16.04
CA ALA A 42 7.21 0.42 14.72
C ALA A 42 5.92 1.22 14.43
N ARG A 43 4.81 1.01 15.16
CA ARG A 43 3.53 1.75 14.96
C ARG A 43 3.70 3.25 14.97
N SER A 44 4.52 3.77 15.88
CA SER A 44 4.82 5.20 15.98
C SER A 44 5.54 5.79 14.76
N MET A 45 5.93 4.96 13.78
CA MET A 45 6.46 5.40 12.48
C MET A 45 5.36 5.79 11.50
N LEU A 46 4.13 5.34 11.68
CA LEU A 46 3.00 5.62 10.78
C LEU A 46 2.79 7.13 10.60
N ARG A 47 3.04 7.94 11.63
CA ARG A 47 3.00 9.42 11.57
C ARG A 47 3.99 10.08 10.61
N PHE A 48 4.97 9.32 10.11
CA PHE A 48 5.96 9.79 9.14
C PHE A 48 5.71 9.24 7.73
N SER A 49 4.65 8.43 7.54
CA SER A 49 4.26 7.92 6.22
C SER A 49 3.70 9.03 5.31
N VAL A 50 3.09 10.06 5.91
CA VAL A 50 2.49 11.19 5.20
C VAL A 50 3.12 12.50 5.67
N GLN A 51 3.47 13.33 4.70
CA GLN A 51 3.89 14.71 4.89
C GLN A 51 2.69 15.64 4.83
N VAL A 52 2.70 16.71 5.62
CA VAL A 52 1.60 17.69 5.65
C VAL A 52 2.17 19.09 5.48
N CYS A 53 1.65 19.83 4.51
CA CYS A 53 1.95 21.25 4.38
C CYS A 53 1.18 22.04 5.46
N PRO A 54 1.85 22.77 6.36
CA PRO A 54 1.17 23.52 7.42
C PRO A 54 0.37 24.72 6.91
N SER A 55 0.64 25.19 5.69
CA SER A 55 -0.05 26.36 5.10
C SER A 55 -1.36 25.98 4.43
N CYS A 56 -1.35 25.01 3.50
CA CYS A 56 -2.56 24.63 2.76
C CYS A 56 -3.19 23.31 3.23
N GLY A 57 -2.53 22.54 4.11
CA GLY A 57 -3.01 21.24 4.57
C GLY A 57 -2.77 20.08 3.61
N TYR A 58 -2.16 20.33 2.44
CA TYR A 58 -1.81 19.28 1.46
C TYR A 58 -1.09 18.12 2.14
N SER A 59 -1.71 16.94 2.11
CA SER A 59 -1.25 15.74 2.80
C SER A 59 -0.92 14.69 1.74
N ALA A 60 0.33 14.25 1.66
CA ALA A 60 0.80 13.29 0.64
C ALA A 60 2.04 12.55 1.13
N LEU A 61 2.39 11.43 0.49
CA LEU A 61 3.67 10.74 0.74
C LEU A 61 4.87 11.66 0.47
N ASP A 62 4.75 12.53 -0.55
CA ASP A 62 5.71 13.58 -0.86
C ASP A 62 4.99 14.88 -1.26
N ILE A 63 4.95 15.87 -0.36
CA ILE A 63 4.29 17.16 -0.64
C ILE A 63 5.04 18.01 -1.68
N ALA A 64 6.26 17.63 -2.10
CA ALA A 64 6.96 18.28 -3.21
C ALA A 64 6.40 17.87 -4.58
N ARG A 65 5.56 16.84 -4.64
CA ARG A 65 4.92 16.34 -5.85
C ARG A 65 3.42 16.57 -5.76
N ALA A 66 2.83 17.07 -6.84
CA ALA A 66 1.38 17.16 -7.01
C ALA A 66 1.07 17.30 -8.50
N ASP A 67 -0.08 16.77 -8.90
CA ASP A 67 -0.70 17.02 -10.20
C ASP A 67 -1.94 17.92 -10.04
N ASP A 68 -2.66 18.15 -11.13
CA ASP A 68 -3.87 18.96 -11.12
C ASP A 68 -5.03 18.31 -10.37
N ARG A 69 -5.07 16.97 -10.30
CA ARG A 69 -6.07 16.22 -9.54
C ARG A 69 -5.89 16.43 -8.04
N ALA A 70 -4.64 16.41 -7.56
CA ALA A 70 -4.31 16.76 -6.18
C ALA A 70 -4.69 18.22 -5.86
N ARG A 71 -4.47 19.15 -6.81
CA ARG A 71 -4.88 20.55 -6.66
C ARG A 71 -6.41 20.72 -6.58
N ALA A 72 -7.16 19.94 -7.35
CA ALA A 72 -8.61 19.93 -7.28
C ALA A 72 -9.10 19.33 -5.96
N ALA A 73 -8.54 18.18 -5.55
CA ALA A 73 -8.91 17.47 -4.34
C ALA A 73 -8.80 18.35 -3.08
N VAL A 74 -7.73 19.13 -2.92
CA VAL A 74 -7.58 20.01 -1.74
C VAL A 74 -8.62 21.14 -1.64
N ARG A 75 -9.36 21.42 -2.72
CA ARG A 75 -10.43 22.44 -2.74
C ARG A 75 -11.81 21.86 -2.47
N THR A 76 -11.94 20.53 -2.44
CA THR A 76 -13.22 19.87 -2.17
C THR A 76 -13.68 20.11 -0.73
N GLU A 77 -15.00 20.15 -0.53
CA GLU A 77 -15.60 20.26 0.80
C GLU A 77 -15.17 19.10 1.70
N ALA A 78 -15.11 17.88 1.17
CA ALA A 78 -14.63 16.70 1.90
C ALA A 78 -13.21 16.89 2.44
N PHE A 79 -12.30 17.46 1.63
CA PHE A 79 -10.95 17.74 2.09
C PHE A 79 -10.92 18.83 3.17
N GLN A 80 -11.71 19.90 3.00
CA GLN A 80 -11.77 20.98 3.98
C GLN A 80 -12.37 20.50 5.30
N ALA A 81 -13.42 19.69 5.27
CA ALA A 81 -14.00 19.06 6.45
C ALA A 81 -12.98 18.20 7.21
N LEU A 82 -12.19 17.39 6.50
CA LEU A 82 -11.10 16.63 7.12
C LEU A 82 -9.97 17.52 7.65
N ARG A 83 -9.78 18.74 7.10
CA ARG A 83 -8.72 19.67 7.50
C ARG A 83 -9.09 20.47 8.74
N THR A 84 -10.33 20.98 8.80
CA THR A 84 -10.78 21.93 9.83
C THR A 84 -11.73 21.31 10.85
N GLY A 85 -12.22 20.10 10.59
CA GLY A 85 -13.10 19.36 11.48
C GLY A 85 -12.36 18.64 12.62
N PRO A 86 -13.06 17.76 13.36
CA PRO A 86 -12.52 17.09 14.56
C PRO A 86 -11.24 16.28 14.30
N LEU A 87 -11.07 15.75 13.09
CA LEU A 87 -9.88 14.97 12.71
C LEU A 87 -8.70 15.82 12.25
N GLY A 88 -8.84 17.16 12.15
CA GLY A 88 -7.89 18.07 11.51
C GLY A 88 -6.43 17.84 11.86
N ASP A 89 -6.14 17.76 13.16
CA ASP A 89 -4.78 17.62 13.69
C ASP A 89 -4.37 16.18 14.00
N THR A 90 -5.30 15.23 13.94
CA THR A 90 -5.08 13.81 14.23
C THR A 90 -4.23 13.12 13.14
N LEU A 91 -3.64 11.97 13.46
CA LEU A 91 -2.96 11.17 12.43
C LEU A 91 -3.97 10.57 11.44
N ALA A 92 -5.12 10.10 11.93
CA ALA A 92 -6.20 9.58 11.09
C ALA A 92 -6.64 10.61 10.04
N GLY A 93 -6.90 11.86 10.43
CA GLY A 93 -7.28 12.92 9.49
C GLY A 93 -6.21 13.24 8.45
N ARG A 94 -4.92 13.18 8.81
CA ARG A 94 -3.82 13.37 7.84
C ARG A 94 -3.78 12.26 6.79
N LEU A 95 -3.99 11.02 7.23
CA LEU A 95 -4.03 9.85 6.37
C LEU A 95 -5.26 9.87 5.47
N LEU A 96 -6.44 10.20 5.99
CA LEU A 96 -7.67 10.36 5.20
C LEU A 96 -7.56 11.48 4.16
N ARG A 97 -6.93 12.60 4.50
CA ARG A 97 -6.64 13.66 3.51
C ARG A 97 -5.73 13.18 2.40
N ALA A 98 -4.71 12.38 2.71
CA ALA A 98 -3.85 11.79 1.70
C ALA A 98 -4.61 10.75 0.85
N ALA A 99 -5.42 9.88 1.48
CA ALA A 99 -6.25 8.89 0.82
C ALA A 99 -7.23 9.53 -0.18
N LEU A 100 -7.90 10.61 0.23
CA LEU A 100 -8.80 11.37 -0.63
C LEU A 100 -8.08 11.89 -1.89
N ILE A 101 -6.86 12.40 -1.74
CA ILE A 101 -6.07 12.91 -2.86
C ILE A 101 -5.70 11.80 -3.83
N VAL A 102 -5.17 10.68 -3.34
CA VAL A 102 -4.78 9.56 -4.22
C VAL A 102 -6.00 8.90 -4.88
N ARG A 103 -7.15 8.88 -4.19
CA ARG A 103 -8.44 8.47 -4.78
C ARG A 103 -8.82 9.37 -5.96
N HIS A 104 -8.69 10.69 -5.81
CA HIS A 104 -8.91 11.63 -6.92
C HIS A 104 -7.91 11.44 -8.07
N GLN A 105 -6.73 10.89 -7.79
CA GLN A 105 -5.74 10.53 -8.82
C GLN A 105 -6.06 9.21 -9.53
N GLY A 106 -7.00 8.42 -9.01
CA GLY A 106 -7.43 7.13 -9.56
C GLY A 106 -6.68 5.94 -8.96
N ASP A 107 -5.80 6.16 -7.98
CA ASP A 107 -5.06 5.08 -7.31
C ASP A 107 -5.86 4.58 -6.11
N LEU A 108 -6.82 3.68 -6.40
CA LEU A 108 -7.71 3.12 -5.38
C LEU A 108 -6.98 2.21 -4.38
N GLY A 109 -5.93 1.50 -4.84
CA GLY A 109 -5.11 0.65 -3.98
C GLY A 109 -4.42 1.47 -2.90
N LEU A 110 -3.67 2.51 -3.29
CA LEU A 110 -3.02 3.41 -2.33
C LEU A 110 -4.03 4.18 -1.46
N ALA A 111 -5.20 4.53 -2.02
CA ALA A 111 -6.28 5.14 -1.24
C ALA A 111 -6.74 4.20 -0.12
N GLY A 112 -6.95 2.92 -0.43
CA GLY A 112 -7.31 1.88 0.53
C GLY A 112 -6.26 1.71 1.63
N GLU A 113 -4.98 1.63 1.26
CA GLU A 113 -3.87 1.49 2.22
C GLU A 113 -3.78 2.68 3.19
N LEU A 114 -3.91 3.91 2.69
CA LEU A 114 -3.88 5.11 3.52
C LEU A 114 -5.10 5.18 4.46
N THR A 115 -6.27 4.77 3.96
CA THR A 115 -7.51 4.71 4.75
C THR A 115 -7.43 3.64 5.85
N LEU A 116 -6.86 2.47 5.55
CA LEU A 116 -6.57 1.44 6.54
C LEU A 116 -5.56 1.93 7.58
N GLY A 117 -4.53 2.67 7.16
CA GLY A 117 -3.64 3.38 8.06
C GLY A 117 -4.38 4.35 8.99
N ALA A 118 -5.40 5.05 8.49
CA ALA A 118 -6.23 5.92 9.33
C ALA A 118 -7.03 5.13 10.37
N ALA A 119 -7.51 3.93 10.03
CA ALA A 119 -8.14 3.03 11.00
C ALA A 119 -7.17 2.62 12.12
N TRP A 120 -5.91 2.31 11.78
CA TRP A 120 -4.89 2.00 12.77
C TRP A 120 -4.57 3.18 13.69
N ALA A 121 -4.54 4.39 13.14
CA ALA A 121 -4.35 5.59 13.93
C ALA A 121 -5.51 5.81 14.91
N ALA A 122 -6.76 5.61 14.46
CA ALA A 122 -7.94 5.69 15.32
C ALA A 122 -7.93 4.61 16.42
N ASP A 123 -7.51 3.37 16.12
CA ASP A 123 -7.31 2.34 17.14
C ASP A 123 -6.28 2.76 18.21
N ASP A 124 -5.16 3.37 17.80
CA ASP A 124 -4.14 3.85 18.73
C ASP A 124 -4.64 5.03 19.61
N ASP A 125 -5.59 5.82 19.10
CA ASP A 125 -6.25 6.90 19.83
C ASP A 125 -7.47 6.42 20.66
N GLY A 126 -7.85 5.14 20.55
CA GLY A 126 -8.99 4.54 21.26
C GLY A 126 -10.37 4.85 20.65
N ASP A 127 -10.40 5.42 19.43
CA ASP A 127 -11.62 5.79 18.72
C ASP A 127 -12.09 4.62 17.83
N SER A 128 -12.81 3.69 18.45
CA SER A 128 -13.29 2.47 17.78
C SER A 128 -14.31 2.74 16.67
N ASP A 129 -15.13 3.79 16.80
CA ASP A 129 -16.13 4.16 15.80
C ASP A 129 -15.48 4.74 14.55
N GLN A 130 -14.49 5.62 14.72
CA GLN A 130 -13.70 6.12 13.60
C GLN A 130 -12.87 4.99 12.96
N ALA A 131 -12.30 4.10 13.77
CA ALA A 131 -11.56 2.95 13.25
C ALA A 131 -12.46 2.05 12.37
N ARG A 132 -13.67 1.71 12.82
CA ARG A 132 -14.65 0.94 12.05
C ARG A 132 -15.07 1.68 10.77
N THR A 133 -15.31 2.98 10.85
CA THR A 133 -15.66 3.82 9.70
C THR A 133 -14.56 3.79 8.64
N CYS A 134 -13.30 3.99 9.04
CA CYS A 134 -12.14 3.90 8.16
C CYS A 134 -11.98 2.50 7.54
N ARG A 135 -12.20 1.42 8.30
CA ARG A 135 -12.12 0.06 7.74
C ARG A 135 -13.19 -0.20 6.69
N ASN A 136 -14.43 0.24 6.93
CA ASN A 136 -15.48 0.12 5.92
C ASN A 136 -15.12 0.85 4.63
N GLU A 137 -14.61 2.08 4.71
CA GLU A 137 -14.16 2.79 3.51
C GLU A 137 -12.95 2.12 2.85
N ALA A 138 -12.01 1.58 3.63
CA ALA A 138 -10.88 0.83 3.10
C ALA A 138 -11.31 -0.44 2.36
N VAL A 139 -12.32 -1.17 2.87
CA VAL A 139 -12.89 -2.34 2.18
C VAL A 139 -13.41 -1.96 0.80
N GLU A 140 -14.17 -0.87 0.69
CA GLU A 140 -14.71 -0.42 -0.61
C GLU A 140 -13.58 -0.11 -1.59
N LEU A 141 -12.56 0.63 -1.16
CA LEU A 141 -11.44 1.03 -2.00
C LEU A 141 -10.57 -0.16 -2.42
N MET A 142 -10.28 -1.06 -1.48
CA MET A 142 -9.46 -2.25 -1.74
C MET A 142 -10.20 -3.26 -2.63
N SER A 143 -11.52 -3.42 -2.44
CA SER A 143 -12.34 -4.28 -3.30
C SER A 143 -12.35 -3.76 -4.73
N ALA A 144 -12.59 -2.46 -4.92
CA ALA A 144 -12.55 -1.83 -6.24
C ALA A 144 -11.15 -1.90 -6.88
N ALA A 145 -10.08 -1.77 -6.09
CA ALA A 145 -8.72 -1.97 -6.58
C ALA A 145 -8.49 -3.43 -7.03
N LEU A 146 -8.96 -4.40 -6.26
CA LEU A 146 -8.82 -5.83 -6.55
C LEU A 146 -9.48 -6.23 -7.88
N GLU A 147 -10.60 -5.60 -8.25
CA GLU A 147 -11.26 -5.81 -9.55
C GLU A 147 -10.40 -5.41 -10.75
N THR A 148 -9.40 -4.56 -10.54
CA THR A 148 -8.48 -4.12 -11.61
C THR A 148 -7.23 -5.00 -11.74
N LEU A 149 -6.96 -5.85 -10.74
CA LEU A 149 -5.80 -6.73 -10.74
C LEU A 149 -6.08 -7.99 -11.57
N ASP A 150 -5.02 -8.57 -12.15
CA ASP A 150 -5.09 -9.91 -12.71
C ASP A 150 -5.39 -10.90 -11.55
N PRO A 151 -6.50 -11.65 -11.59
CA PRO A 151 -6.84 -12.60 -10.53
C PRO A 151 -5.79 -13.69 -10.30
N GLY A 152 -4.90 -13.94 -11.26
CA GLY A 152 -3.80 -14.88 -11.13
C GLY A 152 -2.51 -14.29 -10.56
N ALA A 153 -2.47 -12.98 -10.27
CA ALA A 153 -1.31 -12.32 -9.71
C ALA A 153 -1.21 -12.53 -8.19
N GLU A 154 0.01 -12.74 -7.71
CA GLU A 154 0.34 -12.82 -6.27
C GLU A 154 -0.17 -11.58 -5.49
N GLU A 155 -0.11 -10.41 -6.12
CA GLU A 155 -0.63 -9.16 -5.54
C GLU A 155 -2.14 -9.23 -5.27
N ALA A 156 -2.92 -9.85 -6.16
CA ALA A 156 -4.37 -10.00 -5.99
C ALA A 156 -4.68 -10.96 -4.83
N GLU A 157 -3.95 -12.08 -4.75
CA GLU A 157 -4.10 -13.06 -3.66
C GLU A 157 -3.75 -12.47 -2.30
N HIS A 158 -2.62 -11.75 -2.20
CA HIS A 158 -2.21 -11.05 -0.98
C HIS A 158 -3.20 -9.96 -0.57
N THR A 159 -3.68 -9.16 -1.53
CA THR A 159 -4.66 -8.11 -1.26
C THR A 159 -5.99 -8.70 -0.79
N ALA A 160 -6.47 -9.76 -1.43
CA ALA A 160 -7.70 -10.45 -1.05
C ALA A 160 -7.59 -11.12 0.34
N THR A 161 -6.44 -11.70 0.66
CA THR A 161 -6.18 -12.27 1.99
C THR A 161 -6.23 -11.19 3.06
N ARG A 162 -5.56 -10.06 2.85
CA ARG A 162 -5.60 -8.91 3.77
C ARG A 162 -7.01 -8.34 3.90
N LEU A 163 -7.73 -8.21 2.79
CA LEU A 163 -9.11 -7.72 2.77
C LEU A 163 -10.04 -8.58 3.64
N THR A 164 -9.78 -9.88 3.76
CA THR A 164 -10.53 -10.77 4.66
C THR A 164 -10.44 -10.34 6.12
N ASP A 165 -9.24 -10.01 6.61
CA ASP A 165 -9.06 -9.47 7.97
C ASP A 165 -9.71 -8.09 8.13
N VAL A 166 -9.55 -7.21 7.12
CA VAL A 166 -10.16 -5.87 7.16
C VAL A 166 -11.70 -5.96 7.21
N LEU A 167 -12.32 -6.83 6.42
CA LEU A 167 -13.76 -7.11 6.44
C LEU A 167 -14.22 -7.57 7.82
N ARG A 168 -13.52 -8.56 8.40
CA ARG A 168 -13.83 -9.06 9.75
C ARG A 168 -13.72 -7.95 10.79
N ARG A 169 -12.63 -7.19 10.80
CA ARG A 169 -12.39 -6.08 11.74
C ARG A 169 -13.32 -4.88 11.52
N ALA A 170 -13.98 -4.80 10.37
CA ALA A 170 -15.05 -3.85 10.08
C ALA A 170 -16.44 -4.33 10.57
N GLY A 171 -16.57 -5.61 10.93
CA GLY A 171 -17.84 -6.24 11.30
C GLY A 171 -18.64 -6.81 10.12
N ARG A 172 -18.04 -6.88 8.93
CA ARG A 172 -18.67 -7.42 7.70
C ARG A 172 -18.42 -8.93 7.61
N PHE A 173 -18.92 -9.66 8.60
CA PHE A 173 -18.55 -11.06 8.83
C PHE A 173 -18.93 -11.99 7.69
N ASP A 174 -20.14 -11.86 7.14
CA ASP A 174 -20.60 -12.72 6.04
C ASP A 174 -19.74 -12.57 4.79
N GLU A 175 -19.32 -11.34 4.50
CA GLU A 175 -18.42 -11.04 3.39
C GLU A 175 -17.00 -11.55 3.64
N ALA A 176 -16.50 -11.43 4.88
CA ALA A 176 -15.22 -12.00 5.28
C ALA A 176 -15.21 -13.53 5.12
N VAL A 177 -16.24 -14.22 5.61
CA VAL A 177 -16.39 -15.68 5.48
C VAL A 177 -16.49 -16.07 4.01
N GLY A 178 -17.32 -15.39 3.22
CA GLY A 178 -17.49 -15.66 1.80
C GLY A 178 -16.20 -15.45 0.99
N LEU A 179 -15.42 -14.41 1.30
CA LEU A 179 -14.13 -14.19 0.66
C LEU A 179 -13.11 -15.27 1.06
N ALA A 180 -13.03 -15.61 2.35
CA ALA A 180 -12.15 -16.66 2.83
C ALA A 180 -12.45 -18.02 2.20
N ASP A 181 -13.73 -18.39 2.09
CA ASP A 181 -14.17 -19.64 1.46
C ASP A 181 -13.77 -19.72 -0.02
N ARG A 182 -13.94 -18.62 -0.76
CA ARG A 182 -13.51 -18.56 -2.17
C ARG A 182 -12.00 -18.71 -2.30
N LEU A 183 -11.22 -18.04 -1.45
CA LEU A 183 -9.76 -18.12 -1.51
C LEU A 183 -9.25 -19.52 -1.10
N LEU A 184 -9.82 -20.12 -0.05
CA LEU A 184 -9.47 -21.48 0.38
C LEU A 184 -9.77 -22.53 -0.69
N ALA A 185 -10.82 -22.33 -1.50
CA ALA A 185 -11.16 -23.21 -2.61
C ALA A 185 -10.13 -23.17 -3.76
N CYS A 186 -9.26 -22.15 -3.81
CA CYS A 186 -8.20 -22.02 -4.81
C CYS A 186 -6.90 -22.75 -4.44
N ASP A 187 -6.89 -23.50 -3.33
CA ASP A 187 -5.71 -24.18 -2.77
C ASP A 187 -4.49 -23.24 -2.64
N PRO A 188 -4.62 -22.17 -1.83
CA PRO A 188 -3.56 -21.20 -1.64
C PRO A 188 -2.38 -21.86 -0.90
N ASP A 189 -1.21 -21.22 -0.92
CA ASP A 189 -0.05 -21.76 -0.22
C ASP A 189 -0.33 -21.99 1.28
N PRO A 190 0.39 -22.91 1.94
CA PRO A 190 0.10 -23.28 3.33
C PRO A 190 0.02 -22.12 4.31
N THR A 191 0.77 -21.04 4.08
CA THR A 191 0.78 -19.84 4.93
C THR A 191 -0.53 -19.08 4.80
N LEU A 192 -0.93 -18.77 3.57
CA LEU A 192 -2.19 -18.08 3.29
C LEU A 192 -3.38 -18.93 3.70
N LYS A 193 -3.33 -20.25 3.47
CA LYS A 193 -4.35 -21.20 3.94
C LYS A 193 -4.57 -21.13 5.44
N ALA A 194 -3.48 -21.08 6.23
CA ALA A 194 -3.56 -20.96 7.69
C ALA A 194 -4.16 -19.63 8.12
N VAL A 195 -3.75 -18.52 7.49
CA VAL A 195 -4.30 -17.19 7.75
C VAL A 195 -5.80 -17.14 7.43
N LEU A 196 -6.21 -17.61 6.25
CA LEU A 196 -7.60 -17.60 5.81
C LEU A 196 -8.49 -18.47 6.68
N ALA A 197 -8.02 -19.67 7.07
CA ALA A 197 -8.76 -20.54 7.97
C ALA A 197 -8.96 -19.90 9.35
N PHE A 198 -7.92 -19.23 9.87
CA PHE A 198 -7.99 -18.47 11.11
C PHE A 198 -8.99 -17.31 10.99
N GLU A 199 -8.84 -16.45 9.99
CA GLU A 199 -9.70 -15.30 9.74
C GLU A 199 -11.18 -15.70 9.58
N ARG A 200 -11.44 -16.76 8.83
CA ARG A 200 -12.78 -17.34 8.67
C ARG A 200 -13.37 -17.79 10.01
N HIS A 201 -12.61 -18.53 10.81
CA HIS A 201 -13.08 -19.01 12.12
C HIS A 201 -13.46 -17.84 13.04
N ARG A 202 -12.64 -16.80 13.07
CA ARG A 202 -12.88 -15.59 13.87
C ARG A 202 -14.08 -14.80 13.35
N ALA A 203 -14.27 -14.73 12.04
CA ALA A 203 -15.43 -14.07 11.43
C ALA A 203 -16.74 -14.81 11.74
N VAL A 204 -16.75 -16.16 11.72
CA VAL A 204 -17.91 -16.96 12.17
C VAL A 204 -18.23 -16.71 13.65
N ALA A 205 -17.21 -16.51 14.47
CA ALA A 205 -17.37 -16.13 15.88
C ALA A 205 -17.74 -14.64 16.09
N SER A 206 -17.92 -13.85 15.02
CA SER A 206 -18.19 -12.41 15.06
C SER A 206 -17.12 -11.59 15.82
N ASP A 207 -15.86 -12.01 15.77
CA ASP A 207 -14.77 -11.37 16.50
C ASP A 207 -14.07 -10.27 15.67
N VAL A 208 -14.07 -9.04 16.20
CA VAL A 208 -13.46 -7.85 15.58
C VAL A 208 -12.06 -7.50 16.12
N ALA A 209 -11.53 -8.27 17.07
CA ALA A 209 -10.24 -8.02 17.71
C ALA A 209 -9.07 -8.10 16.72
N ALA A 210 -7.96 -7.44 17.09
CA ALA A 210 -6.73 -7.45 16.30
C ALA A 210 -5.90 -8.67 16.66
N ASP A 211 -5.49 -9.43 15.65
CA ASP A 211 -4.73 -10.66 15.83
C ASP A 211 -3.35 -10.61 15.13
N ARG A 212 -2.38 -11.30 15.72
CA ARG A 212 -1.02 -11.46 15.17
C ARG A 212 -0.89 -12.84 14.50
N PRO A 213 -0.02 -13.02 13.48
CA PRO A 213 0.19 -14.29 12.79
C PRO A 213 0.46 -15.50 13.69
N GLY A 214 1.07 -15.31 14.87
CA GLY A 214 1.31 -16.38 15.83
C GLY A 214 0.04 -16.99 16.45
N HIS A 215 -1.11 -16.31 16.39
CA HIS A 215 -2.39 -16.86 16.85
C HIS A 215 -3.06 -17.76 15.80
N ALA A 216 -2.63 -17.68 14.54
CA ALA A 216 -3.12 -18.53 13.45
C ALA A 216 -2.41 -19.90 13.39
N ALA A 217 -1.34 -20.11 14.17
CA ALA A 217 -0.51 -21.33 14.10
C ALA A 217 -0.49 -22.14 15.40
N ALA A 218 -1.31 -23.21 15.46
CA ALA A 218 -0.98 -24.53 16.04
C ALA A 218 -2.08 -25.57 15.68
N PRO A 219 -1.75 -26.84 15.36
CA PRO A 219 -0.55 -27.55 15.81
C PRO A 219 0.39 -28.12 14.71
N ALA A 220 1.69 -28.02 15.03
CA ALA A 220 2.72 -29.06 15.08
C ALA A 220 3.28 -29.79 13.82
N HIS A 221 4.61 -29.60 13.69
CA HIS A 221 5.68 -30.47 13.17
C HIS A 221 6.02 -30.55 11.66
N HIS A 222 7.25 -30.06 11.41
CA HIS A 222 8.26 -30.48 10.42
C HIS A 222 7.79 -31.09 9.09
N ALA A 223 8.05 -30.37 7.98
CA ALA A 223 8.82 -30.96 6.89
C ALA A 223 9.37 -29.90 5.94
N ARG A 224 10.51 -30.26 5.35
CA ARG A 224 11.38 -29.48 4.49
C ARG A 224 10.73 -29.16 3.14
N ASN A 225 11.20 -28.06 2.56
CA ASN A 225 11.08 -27.69 1.15
C ASN A 225 11.43 -28.88 0.23
N PRO A 226 10.63 -29.16 -0.82
CA PRO A 226 11.13 -28.83 -2.16
C PRO A 226 10.05 -28.43 -3.18
N TRP A 227 10.48 -27.57 -4.11
CA TRP A 227 9.91 -27.29 -5.44
C TRP A 227 8.97 -28.36 -6.03
N ILE A 228 7.80 -27.96 -6.56
CA ILE A 228 7.25 -28.38 -7.87
C ILE A 228 5.96 -27.60 -8.20
N SER A 229 5.84 -27.36 -9.50
CA SER A 229 4.85 -26.67 -10.32
C SER A 229 3.35 -26.96 -10.12
N ARG A 230 2.54 -26.06 -10.75
CA ARG A 230 1.15 -26.17 -11.28
C ARG A 230 0.08 -25.65 -10.29
N ARG A 231 -0.98 -24.95 -10.70
CA ARG A 231 -1.67 -24.78 -12.00
C ARG A 231 -2.61 -23.56 -11.88
N ARG A 232 -2.84 -22.86 -12.99
CA ARG A 232 -3.87 -21.82 -13.13
C ARG A 232 -5.26 -22.40 -12.88
N CYS A 233 -6.06 -21.68 -12.11
CA CYS A 233 -7.51 -21.86 -12.11
C CYS A 233 -8.08 -21.20 -13.37
N ALA A 234 -8.47 -22.00 -14.36
CA ALA A 234 -9.23 -21.53 -15.51
C ALA A 234 -10.50 -22.37 -15.65
N ARG A 235 -11.63 -21.68 -15.44
CA ARG A 235 -13.02 -21.92 -15.87
C ARG A 235 -13.42 -23.35 -16.26
N ARG A 236 -14.43 -23.86 -15.53
CA ARG A 236 -15.46 -24.75 -16.11
C ARG A 236 -16.08 -24.04 -17.33
N LYS A 237 -16.06 -24.68 -18.49
CA LYS A 237 -17.01 -24.40 -19.57
C LYS A 237 -17.82 -25.66 -19.80
N ASP A 238 -19.12 -25.49 -19.67
CA ASP A 238 -20.15 -26.47 -19.93
C ASP A 238 -20.10 -26.95 -21.37
N GLY A 239 -20.44 -28.22 -21.56
CA GLY A 239 -20.49 -28.86 -22.87
C GLY A 239 -21.65 -28.38 -23.72
N ARG A 240 -21.40 -28.23 -25.02
CA ARG A 240 -22.35 -28.61 -26.07
C ARG A 240 -21.65 -28.85 -27.39
N SER A 241 -22.19 -29.82 -28.11
CA SER A 241 -21.73 -30.52 -29.30
C SER A 241 -21.98 -29.76 -30.62
N ASP A 242 -21.11 -30.07 -31.61
CA ASP A 242 -21.42 -30.24 -33.05
C ASP A 242 -21.60 -29.01 -33.99
N PRO A 243 -21.43 -29.16 -35.33
CA PRO A 243 -20.15 -28.89 -36.00
C PRO A 243 -20.25 -27.99 -37.28
N ALA A 244 -19.08 -27.69 -37.86
CA ALA A 244 -18.79 -27.38 -39.27
C ALA A 244 -19.61 -26.33 -40.05
N VAL A 245 -18.98 -25.22 -40.46
CA VAL A 245 -19.16 -24.60 -41.80
C VAL A 245 -17.85 -23.95 -42.27
N HIS A 246 -17.68 -23.99 -43.59
CA HIS A 246 -16.52 -23.76 -44.46
C HIS A 246 -15.87 -22.36 -44.46
N ALA A 247 -14.66 -22.36 -45.04
CA ALA A 247 -13.74 -21.26 -45.28
C ALA A 247 -14.14 -20.30 -46.43
N GLU A 248 -13.87 -19.00 -46.19
CA GLU A 248 -13.25 -17.96 -47.05
C GLU A 248 -13.87 -17.52 -48.41
N PRO A 249 -13.47 -16.36 -49.02
CA PRO A 249 -12.68 -15.18 -48.54
C PRO A 249 -13.20 -13.79 -49.05
N SER A 250 -12.37 -12.73 -48.85
CA SER A 250 -12.24 -11.46 -49.62
C SER A 250 -13.18 -10.29 -49.24
N LEU A 251 -12.80 -9.00 -49.19
CA LEU A 251 -11.58 -8.20 -49.38
C LEU A 251 -11.94 -6.74 -48.96
N HIS A 252 -10.92 -5.91 -48.71
CA HIS A 252 -10.95 -4.42 -48.54
C HIS A 252 -11.59 -3.92 -47.22
N GLU A 253 -11.09 -2.93 -46.49
CA GLU A 253 -10.38 -1.71 -46.89
C GLU A 253 -9.78 -1.01 -45.65
N GLU A 254 -8.88 -0.05 -45.91
CA GLU A 254 -8.53 1.11 -45.07
C GLU A 254 -7.55 0.98 -43.88
N THR A 255 -6.33 1.42 -44.18
CA THR A 255 -5.27 1.94 -43.32
C THR A 255 -5.65 3.22 -42.59
N LEU A 256 -5.41 3.28 -41.26
CA LEU A 256 -5.17 4.51 -40.47
C LEU A 256 -4.23 4.18 -39.27
N PRO A 257 -3.50 5.17 -38.72
CA PRO A 257 -2.10 4.98 -38.36
C PRO A 257 -1.82 4.54 -36.92
N GLU A 258 -0.71 3.83 -36.77
CA GLU A 258 -0.09 3.40 -35.52
C GLU A 258 0.10 4.56 -34.51
N ARG A 259 -0.75 4.59 -33.48
CA ARG A 259 -0.37 5.25 -32.22
C ARG A 259 0.63 4.35 -31.51
N ARG A 260 1.89 4.78 -31.48
CA ARG A 260 2.93 4.29 -30.58
C ARG A 260 2.42 4.35 -29.14
N GLN A 261 1.91 3.23 -28.63
CA GLN A 261 1.78 3.01 -27.19
C GLN A 261 3.19 2.70 -26.67
N GLN A 262 3.80 3.68 -26.00
CA GLN A 262 4.97 3.40 -25.17
C GLN A 262 4.50 2.63 -23.94
N PRO A 263 5.09 1.46 -23.61
CA PRO A 263 4.78 0.76 -22.38
C PRO A 263 5.38 1.55 -21.20
N VAL A 264 4.50 2.09 -20.35
CA VAL A 264 4.91 2.58 -19.02
C VAL A 264 5.12 1.36 -18.15
N HIS A 265 6.35 0.86 -18.13
CA HIS A 265 6.79 -0.11 -17.12
C HIS A 265 6.97 0.62 -15.78
N LEU A 266 5.95 0.60 -14.92
CA LEU A 266 6.15 0.80 -13.49
C LEU A 266 6.27 -0.58 -12.85
N ARG A 267 7.53 -1.00 -12.70
CA ARG A 267 7.91 -2.14 -11.86
C ARG A 267 7.38 -1.92 -10.45
N GLY A 268 6.71 -2.94 -9.93
CA GLY A 268 6.49 -3.11 -8.50
C GLY A 268 7.80 -2.98 -7.72
N GLN A 269 7.74 -2.25 -6.61
CA GLN A 269 8.77 -2.21 -5.58
C GLN A 269 8.00 -2.37 -4.26
N HIS A 270 8.01 -3.55 -3.65
CA HIS A 270 9.04 -3.98 -2.70
C HIS A 270 9.51 -2.88 -1.75
N GLY A 271 9.26 -3.09 -0.46
CA GLY A 271 10.19 -2.76 0.63
C GLY A 271 10.71 -1.32 0.67
N PHE A 272 10.07 -0.52 1.52
CA PHE A 272 10.47 0.84 1.89
C PHE A 272 11.89 0.92 2.52
N ILE A 273 12.97 0.97 1.73
CA ILE A 273 14.30 1.52 2.10
C ILE A 273 15.03 2.00 0.82
N PRO A 274 15.41 3.30 0.67
CA PRO A 274 16.25 3.72 -0.45
C PRO A 274 17.72 3.31 -0.24
N ALA A 275 18.27 2.58 -1.22
CA ALA A 275 19.68 2.25 -1.31
C ALA A 275 20.55 3.49 -1.60
N ARG A 276 21.69 3.58 -0.92
CA ARG A 276 22.70 4.64 -1.07
C ARG A 276 23.45 4.52 -2.40
N GLU A 277 23.56 5.63 -3.11
CA GLU A 277 24.47 5.82 -4.23
C GLU A 277 25.90 6.04 -3.71
N ARG A 278 26.83 5.14 -4.08
CA ARG A 278 28.26 5.26 -3.76
C ARG A 278 28.92 6.18 -4.79
N GLN A 279 29.33 7.37 -4.36
CA GLN A 279 30.30 8.17 -5.09
C GLN A 279 31.64 7.43 -5.14
N GLN A 280 32.07 7.05 -6.34
CA GLN A 280 33.45 6.66 -6.60
C GLN A 280 34.33 7.91 -6.56
N SER A 281 35.22 7.94 -5.57
CA SER A 281 36.30 8.92 -5.45
C SER A 281 37.27 8.79 -6.61
N ARG A 282 37.36 9.83 -7.45
CA ARG A 282 38.49 10.03 -8.36
C ARG A 282 39.77 10.20 -7.54
N ARG A 283 40.78 9.39 -7.88
CA ARG A 283 42.16 9.50 -7.39
C ARG A 283 42.74 10.87 -7.76
N GLY A 284 42.95 11.73 -6.77
CA GLY A 284 43.84 12.89 -6.86
C GLY A 284 45.13 12.59 -6.11
N ARG A 285 46.23 12.40 -6.85
CA ARG A 285 47.59 12.36 -6.30
C ARG A 285 47.91 13.71 -5.68
N GLN A 286 48.29 13.71 -4.41
CA GLN A 286 48.93 14.83 -3.74
C GLN A 286 50.34 15.02 -4.32
N VAL A 287 50.63 16.23 -4.77
CA VAL A 287 51.99 16.76 -4.88
C VAL A 287 52.07 17.86 -3.82
N ALA A 288 52.97 17.68 -2.85
CA ALA A 288 53.26 18.65 -1.81
C ALA A 288 54.04 19.84 -2.39
N PRO A 289 53.86 21.04 -1.81
CA PRO A 289 54.96 21.99 -1.73
C PRO A 289 55.28 22.32 -0.27
N ALA A 290 56.57 22.22 0.03
CA ALA A 290 57.19 22.66 1.26
C ALA A 290 57.48 24.17 1.21
N LEU A 291 57.74 24.69 2.42
CA LEU A 291 58.48 25.91 2.77
C LEU A 291 57.68 27.21 2.97
N ARG A 292 57.70 27.63 4.24
CA ARG A 292 57.47 28.99 4.74
C ARG A 292 58.83 29.62 5.13
N PRO A 293 58.88 30.94 5.38
CA PRO A 293 59.93 31.82 4.87
C PRO A 293 61.07 32.12 5.84
N ARG A 294 62.17 32.65 5.30
CA ARG A 294 63.21 33.39 6.04
C ARG A 294 63.36 34.79 5.43
N THR A 295 63.05 35.79 6.25
CA THR A 295 63.68 37.13 6.41
C THR A 295 64.59 37.69 5.31
N ALA A 296 64.30 38.92 4.84
CA ALA A 296 65.13 40.13 5.01
C ALA A 296 64.61 41.30 4.14
N TRP A 297 64.77 42.51 4.69
CA TRP A 297 64.44 43.88 4.22
C TRP A 297 63.03 44.37 4.52
#